data_AF-D0NEB0-F1
#
_entry.id   AF-D0NEB0-F1
#
_cell.length_a   1.000
_cell.length_b   1.000
_cell.length_c   1.000
_cell.angle_alpha   90.00
_cell.angle_beta   90.00
_cell.angle_gamma   90.00
#
_symmetry.space_group_name_H-M   'P 1'
#
loop_
_entity.id
_entity.type
_entity.pdbx_description
1 polymer ?
#
loop_
_entity_poly.entity_id
_entity_poly.type
_entity_poly.pdbx_seq_one_letter_code
_entity_poly.pdbx_strand_id
1 'polypeptide(L)'
;MAVTTARTSATALSPPRDDTALKIDDGEFDPAVHRFPYCIVWSPIPVLTWFLPFIGHMGLADSKGVIFDFAGPYTIGRDDFAFGSATRYLQCAVAPQDADKWDEAVTAGCKIYEKRMHNLCCDNCHSHVAVCLEHANYAGRKRWNMVELCFWMFFRGKYVSVAGFIKSWLPFAFVLALIAIIRVTV
;
A
#
# COMPACT_ATOMS: atom_id res chain seq x y z
N MET A 1 -60.61 -28.36 -22.23
CA MET A 1 -59.73 -28.28 -21.05
C MET A 1 -58.32 -28.62 -21.48
N ALA A 2 -57.31 -27.95 -20.89
CA ALA A 2 -55.88 -27.94 -21.21
C ALA A 2 -55.46 -27.12 -22.44
N VAL A 3 -55.31 -25.80 -22.23
CA VAL A 3 -54.44 -24.94 -23.05
C VAL A 3 -53.14 -24.74 -22.26
N THR A 4 -52.04 -25.20 -22.84
CA THR A 4 -50.68 -25.19 -22.31
C THR A 4 -50.13 -23.76 -22.24
N THR A 5 -49.83 -23.28 -21.04
CA THR A 5 -49.16 -21.98 -20.81
C THR A 5 -47.64 -22.16 -20.97
N ALA A 6 -47.09 -21.74 -22.10
CA ALA A 6 -45.64 -21.60 -22.28
C ALA A 6 -45.16 -20.32 -21.59
N ARG A 7 -44.29 -20.46 -20.58
CA ARG A 7 -43.69 -19.35 -19.83
C ARG A 7 -42.43 -18.88 -20.57
N THR A 8 -42.52 -17.74 -21.24
CA THR A 8 -41.37 -17.09 -21.89
C THR A 8 -40.47 -16.49 -20.82
N SER A 9 -39.31 -17.11 -20.57
CA SER A 9 -38.27 -16.56 -19.69
C SER A 9 -37.44 -15.55 -20.49
N ALA A 10 -37.73 -14.26 -20.32
CA ALA A 10 -36.89 -13.19 -20.84
C ALA A 10 -35.64 -13.06 -19.97
N THR A 11 -34.51 -13.59 -20.45
CA THR A 11 -33.19 -13.33 -19.88
C THR A 11 -32.84 -11.88 -20.16
N ALA A 12 -32.93 -11.02 -19.14
CA ALA A 12 -32.45 -9.65 -19.23
C ALA A 12 -30.94 -9.67 -19.47
N LEU A 13 -30.53 -9.31 -20.69
CA LEU A 13 -29.14 -9.11 -21.06
C LEU A 13 -28.62 -7.91 -20.26
N SER A 14 -27.66 -8.13 -19.37
CA SER A 14 -26.94 -7.06 -18.69
C SER A 14 -26.33 -6.11 -19.73
N PRO A 15 -26.36 -4.78 -19.54
CA PRO A 15 -25.74 -3.86 -20.49
C PRO A 15 -24.24 -4.14 -20.59
N PRO A 16 -23.62 -3.89 -21.77
CA PRO A 16 -22.19 -4.11 -21.97
C PRO A 16 -21.41 -3.28 -20.94
N ARG A 17 -20.46 -3.90 -20.25
CA ARG A 17 -19.49 -3.17 -19.45
C ARG A 17 -18.61 -2.42 -20.43
N ASP A 18 -18.77 -1.11 -20.47
CA ASP A 18 -17.86 -0.22 -21.15
C ASP A 18 -16.49 -0.30 -20.43
N ASP A 19 -15.59 -1.05 -21.04
CA ASP A 19 -14.22 -1.30 -20.61
C ASP A 19 -13.25 -0.19 -21.07
N THR A 20 -13.79 0.90 -21.64
CA THR A 20 -13.07 2.17 -21.71
C THR A 20 -13.10 2.87 -20.35
N ALA A 21 -12.34 2.31 -19.40
CA ALA A 21 -11.81 3.08 -18.30
C ALA A 21 -11.23 4.38 -18.85
N LEU A 22 -11.77 5.51 -18.39
CA LEU A 22 -11.24 6.84 -18.61
C LEU A 22 -9.70 6.78 -18.59
N LYS A 23 -9.07 7.09 -19.73
CA LYS A 23 -7.65 7.44 -19.73
C LYS A 23 -7.55 8.78 -19.05
N ILE A 24 -7.17 8.74 -17.78
CA ILE A 24 -6.84 9.92 -17.02
C ILE A 24 -5.34 10.12 -17.23
N ASP A 25 -4.96 11.37 -17.51
CA ASP A 25 -3.57 11.81 -17.53
C ASP A 25 -3.08 11.89 -16.07
N ASP A 26 -3.10 10.73 -15.41
CA ASP A 26 -2.60 10.48 -14.06
C ASP A 26 -1.08 10.35 -14.16
N GLY A 27 -0.31 10.89 -13.21
CA GLY A 27 1.14 10.69 -13.17
C GLY A 27 1.49 9.22 -13.44
N GLU A 28 2.32 8.95 -14.45
CA GLU A 28 2.49 7.59 -14.96
C GLU A 28 3.00 6.66 -13.86
N PHE A 29 2.27 5.57 -13.59
CA PHE A 29 2.74 4.51 -12.71
C PHE A 29 3.98 3.88 -13.34
N ASP A 30 5.15 4.23 -12.83
CA ASP A 30 6.42 3.75 -13.32
C ASP A 30 7.34 3.36 -12.15
N PRO A 31 7.34 2.07 -11.77
CA PRO A 31 8.22 1.57 -10.73
C PRO A 31 9.71 1.69 -11.04
N ALA A 32 10.10 1.78 -12.33
CA ALA A 32 11.49 1.86 -12.74
C ALA A 32 12.12 3.20 -12.34
N VAL A 33 11.32 4.27 -12.31
CA VAL A 33 11.72 5.60 -11.80
C VAL A 33 11.06 5.93 -10.45
N HIS A 34 10.56 4.91 -9.74
CA HIS A 34 9.97 5.04 -8.40
C HIS A 34 8.76 5.98 -8.33
N ARG A 35 7.87 5.91 -9.33
CA ARG A 35 6.60 6.65 -9.37
C ARG A 35 5.42 5.73 -9.11
N PHE A 36 4.69 6.01 -8.04
CA PHE A 36 3.56 5.19 -7.57
C PHE A 36 2.34 6.08 -7.26
N PRO A 37 1.72 6.74 -8.26
CA PRO A 37 0.62 7.69 -8.05
C PRO A 37 -0.48 7.11 -7.14
N TYR A 38 -0.85 7.86 -6.09
CA TYR A 38 -1.89 7.48 -5.13
C TYR A 38 -1.68 6.10 -4.46
N CYS A 39 -0.44 5.64 -4.32
CA CYS A 39 -0.16 4.34 -3.70
C CYS A 39 0.30 4.47 -2.25
N ILE A 40 -0.11 3.49 -1.44
CA ILE A 40 0.66 3.12 -0.25
C ILE A 40 1.76 2.17 -0.71
N VAL A 41 3.00 2.44 -0.32
CA VAL A 41 4.17 1.63 -0.71
C VAL A 41 4.81 0.98 0.51
N TRP A 42 5.53 -0.13 0.28
CA TRP A 42 6.15 -0.89 1.35
C TRP A 42 7.47 -1.54 0.96
N SER A 43 8.44 -1.53 1.88
CA SER A 43 9.76 -2.20 1.74
C SER A 43 10.08 -3.02 3.01
N PRO A 44 10.83 -4.13 2.87
CA PRO A 44 11.26 -4.91 4.03
C PRO A 44 12.31 -4.13 4.84
N ILE A 45 12.16 -4.12 6.17
CA ILE A 45 13.14 -3.56 7.09
C ILE A 45 14.22 -4.63 7.32
N PRO A 46 15.52 -4.32 7.13
CA PRO A 46 16.61 -5.26 7.37
C PRO A 46 16.53 -5.89 8.77
N VAL A 47 16.78 -7.19 8.84
CA VAL A 47 16.70 -8.03 10.06
C VAL A 47 15.29 -8.19 10.62
N LEU A 48 14.52 -7.12 10.83
CA LEU A 48 13.19 -7.20 11.44
C LEU A 48 12.21 -8.02 10.59
N THR A 49 12.12 -7.73 9.29
CA THR A 49 11.23 -8.46 8.37
C THR A 49 11.66 -9.91 8.19
N TRP A 50 12.91 -10.27 8.52
CA TRP A 50 13.40 -11.65 8.43
C TRP A 50 12.76 -12.55 9.47
N PHE A 51 12.26 -11.99 10.58
CA PHE A 51 11.53 -12.75 11.60
C PHE A 51 10.02 -12.52 11.51
N LEU A 52 9.60 -11.34 11.04
CA LEU A 52 8.20 -10.92 10.96
C LEU A 52 7.89 -10.39 9.55
N PRO A 53 7.57 -11.26 8.57
CA PRO A 53 7.49 -10.89 7.15
C PRO A 53 6.32 -9.95 6.81
N PHE A 54 5.41 -9.72 7.76
CA PHE A 54 4.32 -8.75 7.66
C PHE A 54 4.67 -7.37 8.20
N ILE A 55 5.79 -7.23 8.94
CA ILE A 55 6.29 -5.94 9.41
C ILE A 55 7.36 -5.44 8.44
N GLY A 56 7.22 -4.20 8.00
CA GLY A 56 8.23 -3.50 7.20
C GLY A 56 7.98 -2.01 7.23
N HIS A 57 8.57 -1.30 6.29
CA HIS A 57 8.49 0.16 6.20
C HIS A 57 7.42 0.59 5.21
N MET A 58 6.72 1.68 5.52
CA MET A 58 5.57 2.14 4.75
C MET A 58 5.70 3.60 4.36
N GLY A 59 5.30 3.92 3.13
CA GLY A 59 5.21 5.29 2.63
C GLY A 59 3.88 5.53 1.93
N LEU A 60 3.58 6.79 1.67
CA LEU A 60 2.43 7.21 0.88
C LEU A 60 2.92 8.09 -0.27
N ALA A 61 2.40 7.84 -1.46
CA ALA A 61 2.75 8.62 -2.65
C ALA A 61 1.65 9.63 -3.00
N ASP A 62 2.08 10.79 -3.51
CA ASP A 62 1.21 11.85 -4.00
C ASP A 62 0.59 11.51 -5.38
N SER A 63 -0.14 12.45 -5.96
CA SER A 63 -0.75 12.33 -7.29
C SER A 63 0.25 12.12 -8.42
N LYS A 64 1.49 12.58 -8.23
CA LYS A 64 2.60 12.43 -9.19
C LYS A 64 3.40 11.15 -8.94
N GLY A 65 3.06 10.41 -7.90
CA GLY A 65 3.74 9.18 -7.51
C GLY A 65 5.03 9.38 -6.74
N VAL A 66 5.34 10.59 -6.27
CA VAL A 66 6.48 10.84 -5.38
C VAL A 66 6.17 10.26 -4.00
N ILE A 67 7.08 9.44 -3.48
CA ILE A 67 6.90 8.76 -2.19
C ILE A 67 7.32 9.68 -1.04
N PHE A 68 6.49 9.72 0.00
CA PHE A 68 6.74 10.35 1.29
C PHE A 68 6.67 9.32 2.40
N ASP A 69 7.69 9.27 3.24
CA ASP A 69 7.79 8.31 4.33
C ASP A 69 8.42 8.92 5.58
N PHE A 70 8.00 8.43 6.74
CA PHE A 70 8.59 8.84 8.01
C PHE A 70 9.78 7.93 8.29
N ALA A 71 10.96 8.34 7.79
CA ALA A 71 12.19 7.54 7.79
C ALA A 71 12.89 7.49 9.17
N GLY A 72 12.57 8.41 10.06
CA GLY A 72 13.16 8.49 11.40
C GLY A 72 12.67 9.72 12.16
N PRO A 73 13.15 9.96 13.40
CA PRO A 73 12.68 11.08 14.21
C PRO A 73 12.77 12.40 13.46
N TYR A 74 11.68 13.16 13.43
CA TYR A 74 11.58 14.47 12.79
C TYR A 74 11.92 14.49 11.29
N THR A 75 11.98 13.32 10.64
CA THR A 75 12.55 13.15 9.31
C THR A 75 11.53 12.53 8.36
N ILE A 76 11.09 13.32 7.39
CA ILE A 76 10.28 12.86 6.26
C ILE A 76 11.18 12.69 5.04
N GLY A 77 11.31 11.45 4.58
CA GLY A 77 11.88 11.11 3.28
C GLY A 77 10.96 11.61 2.18
N ARG A 78 11.56 12.14 1.11
CA ARG A 78 10.86 12.69 -0.06
C ARG A 78 11.58 12.23 -1.29
N ASP A 79 10.94 11.38 -2.08
CA ASP A 79 11.55 10.75 -3.25
C ASP A 79 12.81 9.91 -2.94
N ASP A 80 13.04 9.60 -1.66
CA ASP A 80 14.14 8.79 -1.16
C ASP A 80 13.58 7.84 -0.09
N PHE A 81 12.98 6.74 -0.56
CA PHE A 81 12.24 5.83 0.30
C PHE A 81 13.18 5.00 1.18
N ALA A 82 12.99 5.05 2.50
CA ALA A 82 13.88 4.34 3.41
C ALA A 82 13.85 2.81 3.19
N PHE A 83 15.00 2.18 3.45
CA PHE A 83 15.25 0.75 3.25
C PHE A 83 15.23 0.28 1.77
N GLY A 84 15.34 1.25 0.85
CA GLY A 84 15.46 1.06 -0.59
C GLY A 84 14.12 0.99 -1.30
N SER A 85 14.15 0.66 -2.59
CA SER A 85 12.97 0.71 -3.46
C SER A 85 11.79 -0.11 -2.92
N ALA A 86 10.58 0.41 -3.13
CA ALA A 86 9.34 -0.27 -2.77
C ALA A 86 9.30 -1.68 -3.39
N THR A 87 8.96 -2.67 -2.56
CA THR A 87 8.81 -4.06 -2.99
C THR A 87 7.34 -4.43 -3.14
N ARG A 88 6.45 -3.71 -2.45
CA ARG A 88 5.01 -3.89 -2.50
C ARG A 88 4.29 -2.55 -2.56
N TYR A 89 3.08 -2.55 -3.13
CA TYR A 89 2.23 -1.37 -3.20
C TYR A 89 0.74 -1.73 -3.12
N LEU A 90 -0.06 -0.77 -2.65
CA LEU A 90 -1.52 -0.76 -2.68
C LEU A 90 -1.98 0.49 -3.42
N GLN A 91 -2.70 0.32 -4.52
CA GLN A 91 -3.33 1.44 -5.24
C GLN A 91 -4.55 1.94 -4.45
N CYS A 92 -4.56 3.21 -4.06
CA CYS A 92 -5.75 3.84 -3.53
C CYS A 92 -6.65 4.33 -4.66
N ALA A 93 -7.96 4.21 -4.46
CA ALA A 93 -8.95 4.71 -5.39
C ALA A 93 -9.24 6.19 -5.08
N VAL A 94 -8.64 7.08 -5.87
CA VAL A 94 -8.81 8.53 -5.74
C VAL A 94 -9.49 9.03 -7.01
N ALA A 95 -10.55 9.81 -6.85
CA ALA A 95 -11.22 10.42 -8.00
C ALA A 95 -10.38 11.60 -8.52
N PRO A 96 -10.39 11.90 -9.83
CA PRO A 96 -9.55 12.96 -10.41
C PRO A 96 -9.75 14.32 -9.75
N GLN A 97 -11.00 14.66 -9.42
CA GLN A 97 -11.35 15.90 -8.74
C GLN A 97 -10.85 15.99 -7.29
N ASP A 98 -10.38 14.89 -6.72
CA ASP A 98 -9.86 14.81 -5.35
C ASP A 98 -8.31 14.69 -5.33
N ALA A 99 -7.64 14.82 -6.48
CA ALA A 99 -6.18 14.77 -6.58
C ALA A 99 -5.51 15.85 -5.71
N ASP A 100 -5.96 17.10 -5.79
CA ASP A 100 -5.41 18.20 -4.98
C ASP A 100 -5.62 17.95 -3.48
N LYS A 101 -6.79 17.43 -3.10
CA LYS A 101 -7.11 17.10 -1.70
C LYS A 101 -6.22 15.97 -1.18
N TRP A 102 -5.90 14.99 -2.02
CA TRP A 102 -4.96 13.93 -1.69
C TRP A 102 -3.58 14.49 -1.40
N ASP A 103 -3.05 15.33 -2.29
CA ASP A 103 -1.72 15.93 -2.14
C ASP A 103 -1.61 16.87 -0.94
N GLU A 104 -2.67 17.65 -0.69
CA GLU A 104 -2.80 18.48 0.52
C GLU A 104 -2.78 17.62 1.79
N ALA A 105 -3.47 16.47 1.78
CA ALA A 105 -3.50 15.55 2.91
C ALA A 105 -2.14 14.87 3.16
N VAL A 106 -1.44 14.44 2.11
CA VAL A 106 -0.06 13.94 2.21
C VAL A 106 0.85 15.01 2.82
N THR A 107 0.75 16.23 2.31
CA THR A 107 1.52 17.38 2.81
C THR A 107 1.22 17.68 4.28
N ALA A 108 -0.05 17.63 4.69
CA ALA A 108 -0.47 17.85 6.06
C ALA A 108 0.12 16.78 7.01
N GLY A 109 0.05 15.50 6.62
CA GLY A 109 0.65 14.41 7.38
C GLY A 109 2.16 14.56 7.52
N CYS A 110 2.87 14.94 6.45
CA CYS A 110 4.30 15.23 6.48
C CYS A 110 4.64 16.32 7.51
N LYS A 111 3.94 17.47 7.46
CA LYS A 111 4.15 18.60 8.39
C LYS A 111 3.92 18.22 9.86
N ILE A 112 3.03 17.28 10.13
CA ILE A 112 2.79 16.76 11.49
C ILE A 112 3.99 15.92 11.93
N TYR A 113 4.46 15.01 11.08
CA TYR A 113 5.49 14.03 11.43
C TYR A 113 6.93 14.57 11.37
N GLU A 114 7.17 15.68 10.66
CA GLU A 114 8.39 16.48 10.80
C GLU A 114 8.66 16.95 12.23
N LYS A 115 7.63 16.97 13.08
CA LYS A 115 7.72 17.41 14.48
C LYS A 115 7.64 16.25 15.48
N ARG A 116 7.57 15.00 15.02
CA ARG A 116 7.34 13.82 15.88
C ARG A 116 8.61 12.99 16.07
N MET A 117 8.72 12.41 17.27
CA MET A 117 9.73 11.41 17.58
C MET A 117 9.30 10.07 16.98
N HIS A 118 10.19 9.41 16.22
CA HIS A 118 9.90 8.10 15.65
C HIS A 118 10.06 7.00 16.70
N ASN A 119 9.00 6.23 16.94
CA ASN A 119 9.04 5.04 17.79
C ASN A 119 8.60 3.83 16.97
N LEU A 120 9.47 2.83 16.88
CA LEU A 120 9.29 1.62 16.08
C LEU A 120 7.92 0.97 16.26
N CYS A 121 7.38 0.94 17.48
CA CYS A 121 6.15 0.22 17.79
C CYS A 121 4.88 1.10 17.89
N CYS A 122 4.99 2.39 18.21
CA CYS A 122 3.82 3.19 18.63
C CYS A 122 3.57 4.45 17.80
N ASP A 123 4.60 5.02 17.18
CA ASP A 123 4.47 6.19 16.31
C ASP A 123 5.54 6.12 15.21
N ASN A 124 5.20 5.39 14.16
CA ASN A 124 6.12 4.98 13.10
C ASN A 124 5.58 5.39 11.72
N CYS A 125 6.23 4.89 10.69
CA CYS A 125 5.87 5.09 9.30
C CYS A 125 4.41 4.68 8.94
N HIS A 126 3.85 3.65 9.58
CA HIS A 126 2.44 3.30 9.37
C HIS A 126 1.50 4.32 10.01
N SER A 127 1.84 4.85 11.19
CA SER A 127 1.06 5.92 11.83
C SER A 127 1.07 7.19 10.98
N HIS A 128 2.21 7.53 10.35
CA HIS A 128 2.30 8.62 9.37
C HIS A 128 1.34 8.43 8.20
N VAL A 129 1.34 7.25 7.58
CA VAL A 129 0.40 6.95 6.48
C VAL A 129 -1.05 7.00 6.95
N ALA A 130 -1.36 6.49 8.15
CA ALA A 130 -2.70 6.54 8.71
C ALA A 130 -3.19 7.99 8.84
N VAL A 131 -2.37 8.89 9.37
CA VAL A 131 -2.71 10.32 9.50
C VAL A 131 -2.94 10.96 8.13
N CYS A 132 -2.11 10.66 7.13
CA CYS A 132 -2.35 11.15 5.77
C CYS A 132 -3.70 10.67 5.21
N LEU A 133 -4.05 9.40 5.38
CA LEU A 133 -5.33 8.83 4.91
C LEU A 133 -6.54 9.42 5.66
N GLU A 134 -6.40 9.73 6.94
CA GLU A 134 -7.43 10.43 7.73
C GLU A 134 -7.64 11.85 7.21
N HIS A 135 -6.57 12.59 6.92
CA HIS A 135 -6.64 13.94 6.33
C HIS A 135 -7.28 13.90 4.93
N ALA A 136 -7.01 12.86 4.16
CA ALA A 136 -7.63 12.66 2.84
C ALA A 136 -9.11 12.23 2.93
N ASN A 137 -9.62 11.93 4.14
CA ASN A 137 -10.92 11.27 4.34
C ASN A 137 -11.06 10.02 3.45
N TYR A 138 -9.97 9.27 3.29
CA TYR A 138 -9.90 8.17 2.33
C TYR A 138 -10.93 7.09 2.67
N ALA A 139 -11.69 6.64 1.66
CA ALA A 139 -12.81 5.72 1.78
C ALA A 139 -13.91 6.19 2.77
N GLY A 140 -14.04 7.50 3.01
CA GLY A 140 -15.02 8.07 3.95
C GLY A 140 -14.72 7.75 5.42
N ARG A 141 -13.48 7.31 5.73
CA ARG A 141 -13.07 6.93 7.09
C ARG A 141 -12.29 8.06 7.74
N LYS A 142 -12.70 8.42 8.96
CA LYS A 142 -12.00 9.40 9.81
C LYS A 142 -10.90 8.81 10.69
N ARG A 143 -10.79 7.48 10.74
CA ARG A 143 -9.86 6.77 11.62
C ARG A 143 -9.20 5.62 10.87
N TRP A 144 -7.89 5.70 10.77
CA TRP A 144 -6.99 4.65 10.29
C TRP A 144 -6.00 4.34 11.42
N ASN A 145 -5.44 3.12 11.44
CA ASN A 145 -4.39 2.80 12.40
C ASN A 145 -3.32 1.90 11.78
N MET A 146 -2.16 1.89 12.41
CA MET A 146 -0.99 1.18 11.89
C MET A 146 -1.19 -0.32 11.70
N VAL A 147 -2.01 -0.96 12.56
CA VAL A 147 -2.26 -2.41 12.52
C VAL A 147 -3.14 -2.76 11.33
N GLU A 148 -4.20 -1.99 11.10
CA GLU A 148 -5.04 -2.12 9.91
C GLU A 148 -4.21 -1.97 8.63
N LEU A 149 -3.35 -0.95 8.54
CA LEU A 149 -2.49 -0.73 7.38
C LEU A 149 -1.47 -1.86 7.19
N CYS A 150 -0.89 -2.36 8.28
CA CYS A 150 0.03 -3.48 8.26
C CYS A 150 -0.61 -4.72 7.62
N PHE A 151 -1.78 -5.14 8.10
CA PHE A 151 -2.47 -6.30 7.53
C PHE A 151 -3.05 -6.02 6.15
N TRP A 152 -3.50 -4.79 5.88
CA TRP A 152 -4.00 -4.43 4.55
C TRP A 152 -2.89 -4.56 3.50
N MET A 153 -1.70 -4.01 3.76
CA MET A 153 -0.52 -4.17 2.91
C MET A 153 -0.10 -5.64 2.82
N PHE A 154 -0.07 -6.36 3.94
CA PHE A 154 0.37 -7.75 3.95
C PHE A 154 -0.50 -8.67 3.08
N PHE A 155 -1.83 -8.53 3.15
CA PHE A 155 -2.75 -9.41 2.43
C PHE A 155 -3.12 -8.91 1.03
N ARG A 156 -3.18 -7.59 0.81
CA ARG A 156 -3.64 -7.02 -0.48
C ARG A 156 -2.55 -6.33 -1.28
N GLY A 157 -1.37 -6.09 -0.71
CA GLY A 157 -0.27 -5.44 -1.41
C GLY A 157 0.26 -6.29 -2.56
N LYS A 158 0.34 -5.70 -3.75
CA LYS A 158 0.93 -6.30 -4.95
C LYS A 158 2.44 -6.17 -4.91
N TYR A 159 3.17 -7.16 -5.42
CA TYR A 159 4.62 -7.03 -5.59
C TYR A 159 4.93 -6.14 -6.78
N VAL A 160 5.95 -5.30 -6.62
CA VAL A 160 6.47 -4.45 -7.70
C VAL A 160 7.17 -5.30 -8.76
N SER A 161 7.86 -6.37 -8.35
CA SER A 161 8.57 -7.28 -9.24
C SER A 161 8.86 -8.63 -8.58
N VAL A 162 9.31 -9.61 -9.36
CA VAL A 162 9.83 -10.90 -8.84
C VAL A 162 11.00 -10.68 -7.88
N ALA A 163 11.89 -9.72 -8.20
CA ALA A 163 12.98 -9.36 -7.29
C ALA A 163 12.46 -8.79 -5.97
N GLY A 164 11.40 -7.96 -6.01
CA GLY A 164 10.70 -7.49 -4.82
C GLY A 164 10.15 -8.63 -3.97
N PHE A 165 9.50 -9.62 -4.60
CA PHE A 165 9.03 -10.83 -3.93
C PHE A 165 10.17 -11.60 -3.24
N ILE A 166 11.25 -11.88 -3.97
CA ILE A 166 12.42 -12.60 -3.41
C ILE A 166 13.00 -11.82 -2.23
N LYS A 167 13.17 -10.49 -2.36
CA LYS A 167 13.69 -9.62 -1.30
C LYS A 167 12.80 -9.64 -0.04
N SER A 168 11.48 -9.75 -0.19
CA SER A 168 10.55 -9.81 0.93
C SER A 168 10.58 -11.15 1.69
N TRP A 169 10.81 -12.28 1.01
CA TRP A 169 10.60 -13.62 1.60
C TRP A 169 11.85 -14.45 1.82
N LEU A 170 12.87 -14.30 0.98
CA LEU A 170 14.06 -15.16 1.03
C LEU A 170 14.76 -15.12 2.41
N PRO A 171 14.95 -13.95 3.06
CA PRO A 171 15.57 -13.92 4.38
C PRO A 171 14.76 -14.65 5.47
N PHE A 172 13.43 -14.54 5.44
CA PHE A 172 12.55 -15.26 6.37
C PHE A 172 12.61 -16.77 6.14
N ALA A 173 12.57 -17.21 4.87
CA ALA A 173 12.73 -18.62 4.53
C ALA A 173 14.09 -19.18 4.97
N PHE A 174 15.16 -18.39 4.84
CA PHE A 174 16.49 -18.76 5.31
C PHE A 174 16.55 -18.93 6.84
N VAL A 175 15.96 -18.01 7.61
CA VAL A 175 15.87 -18.14 9.07
C VAL A 175 15.11 -19.41 9.48
N LEU A 176 13.97 -19.70 8.83
CA LEU A 176 13.22 -20.92 9.09
C LEU A 176 14.03 -22.19 8.78
N ALA A 177 14.77 -22.19 7.67
CA ALA A 177 15.64 -23.31 7.30
C ALA A 177 16.74 -23.54 8.35
N LEU A 178 17.39 -22.48 8.83
CA LEU A 178 18.39 -22.58 9.89
C LEU A 178 17.81 -23.15 11.19
N ILE A 179 16.62 -22.66 11.61
CA ILE A 179 15.93 -23.18 12.80
C ILE A 179 15.62 -24.67 12.62
N ALA A 180 15.10 -25.07 11.46
CA ALA A 180 14.78 -26.45 11.16
C ALA A 180 16.03 -27.35 11.19
N ILE A 181 17.14 -26.91 10.58
CA ILE A 181 18.42 -27.64 10.59
C ILE A 181 18.89 -27.85 12.03
N ILE A 182 18.96 -26.77 12.83
CA ILE A 182 19.40 -26.84 14.24
C ILE A 182 18.53 -27.83 15.02
N ARG A 183 17.21 -27.80 14.81
CA ARG A 183 16.26 -28.69 15.49
C ARG A 183 16.35 -30.16 15.08
N VAL A 184 16.90 -30.45 13.90
CA VAL A 184 17.08 -31.83 13.41
C VAL A 184 18.47 -32.37 13.76
N THR A 185 19.45 -31.50 13.96
CA THR A 185 20.84 -31.88 14.29
C THR A 185 21.18 -31.94 15.78
N VAL A 186 20.31 -31.40 16.65
CA VAL A 186 20.43 -31.38 18.12
C VAL A 186 19.38 -32.31 18.72
#